data_AF-A0A6L2M9J6-F1
#
_entry.id   AF-A0A6L2M9J6-F1
#
_cell.length_a   1.000
_cell.length_b   1.000
_cell.length_c   1.000
_cell.angle_alpha   90.00
_cell.angle_beta   90.00
_cell.angle_gamma   90.00
#
_symmetry.space_group_name_H-M   'P 1'
#
loop_
_entity.id
_entity.type
_entity.pdbx_description
1 polymer ?
#
loop_
_entity_poly.entity_id
_entity_poly.type
_entity_poly.pdbx_seq_one_letter_code
_entity_poly.pdbx_strand_id
1 'polypeptide(L)'
;MENFQEIIAKRNAGLVQKRMGNLRVKLEREKAEIETNMAHIDQRNTPMESDKAKVHEQHVPQLDHLVQSEKTMTHIDACFEDMSGQIEKGKSKISHINSDLDYIKQDIAKLPTLNRADEEPCFSSLCSEADIVVKKNYGPCEDPM
;
A
#
# COMPACT_ATOMS: atom_id res chain seq x y z
N MET A 1 29.69 9.50 35.87
CA MET A 1 29.09 8.15 36.00
C MET A 1 27.63 8.32 35.60
N GLU A 2 27.21 7.80 34.45
CA GLU A 2 25.81 7.92 34.03
C GLU A 2 24.90 7.22 35.04
N ASN A 3 23.76 7.82 35.35
CA ASN A 3 22.78 7.23 36.26
C ASN A 3 22.14 6.01 35.57
N PHE A 4 21.83 4.94 36.32
CA PHE A 4 21.10 3.76 35.79
C PHE A 4 19.84 4.11 34.99
N GLN A 5 19.10 5.14 35.41
CA GLN A 5 17.92 5.63 34.70
C GLN A 5 18.27 6.19 33.32
N GLU A 6 19.41 6.87 33.20
CA GLU A 6 19.90 7.44 31.94
C GLU A 6 20.31 6.32 30.96
N ILE A 7 20.93 5.26 31.47
CA ILE A 7 21.30 4.08 30.67
C ILE A 7 20.06 3.38 30.11
N ILE A 8 19.02 3.21 30.94
CA ILE A 8 17.74 2.62 30.52
C ILE A 8 17.05 3.50 29.46
N ALA A 9 17.02 4.82 29.70
CA ALA A 9 16.43 5.77 28.76
C ALA A 9 17.12 5.73 27.39
N LYS A 10 18.46 5.75 27.35
CA LYS A 10 19.23 5.63 26.10
C LYS A 10 18.96 4.33 25.36
N ARG A 11 18.89 3.20 26.09
CA ARG A 11 18.53 1.91 25.47
C ARG A 11 17.13 1.96 24.87
N ASN A 12 16.15 2.51 25.58
CA ASN A 12 14.76 2.58 25.10
C ASN A 12 14.64 3.49 23.88
N ALA A 13 15.32 4.65 23.87
CA ALA A 13 15.39 5.52 22.71
C ALA A 13 15.98 4.79 21.49
N GLY A 14 17.07 4.04 21.67
CA GLY A 14 17.65 3.21 20.61
C GLY A 14 16.69 2.13 20.06
N LEU A 15 15.84 1.55 20.91
CA LEU A 15 14.80 0.62 20.46
C LEU A 15 13.70 1.32 19.64
N VAL A 16 13.29 2.53 20.05
CA VAL A 16 12.34 3.36 19.30
C VAL A 16 12.91 3.71 17.93
N GLN A 17 14.14 4.19 17.86
CA GLN A 17 14.84 4.48 16.60
C GLN A 17 14.89 3.26 15.68
N LYS A 18 15.22 2.09 16.21
CA LYS A 18 15.24 0.84 15.43
C LYS A 18 13.85 0.50 14.87
N ARG A 19 12.78 0.68 15.66
CA ARG A 19 11.41 0.44 15.20
C ARG A 19 11.00 1.43 14.12
N MET A 20 11.30 2.72 14.29
CA MET A 20 11.07 3.73 13.27
C MET A 20 11.80 3.42 11.97
N GLY A 21 13.08 3.03 12.05
CA GLY A 21 13.86 2.61 10.89
C GLY A 21 13.27 1.40 10.16
N ASN A 22 12.82 0.39 10.91
CA ASN A 22 12.13 -0.76 10.32
C ASN A 22 10.83 -0.36 9.60
N LEU A 23 10.05 0.54 10.20
CA LEU A 23 8.82 1.02 9.57
C LEU A 23 9.12 1.83 8.30
N ARG A 24 10.17 2.67 8.28
CA ARG A 24 10.61 3.38 7.05
C ARG A 24 10.92 2.41 5.92
N VAL A 25 11.65 1.33 6.21
CA VAL A 25 11.96 0.30 5.19
C VAL A 25 10.69 -0.36 4.66
N LYS A 26 9.71 -0.64 5.53
CA LYS A 26 8.40 -1.15 5.09
C LYS A 26 7.69 -0.14 4.20
N LEU A 27 7.62 1.13 4.59
CA LEU A 27 6.95 2.18 3.82
C LEU A 27 7.56 2.35 2.42
N GLU A 28 8.88 2.35 2.29
CA GLU A 28 9.55 2.42 0.98
C GLU A 28 9.26 1.20 0.11
N ARG A 29 9.22 0.00 0.69
CA ARG A 29 8.82 -1.21 -0.04
C ARG A 29 7.39 -1.12 -0.54
N GLU A 30 6.47 -0.67 0.31
CA GLU A 30 5.06 -0.52 -0.05
C GLU A 30 4.87 0.52 -1.15
N LYS A 31 5.60 1.64 -1.07
CA LYS A 31 5.60 2.67 -2.13
C LYS A 31 6.04 2.10 -3.48
N ALA A 32 7.11 1.30 -3.50
CA ALA A 32 7.58 0.64 -4.73
C ALA A 32 6.59 -0.40 -5.27
N GLU A 33 5.92 -1.15 -4.38
CA GLU A 33 4.89 -2.12 -4.79
C GLU A 33 3.68 -1.42 -5.41
N ILE A 34 3.22 -0.30 -4.84
CA ILE A 34 2.13 0.51 -5.42
C ILE A 34 2.51 1.05 -6.80
N GLU A 35 3.74 1.57 -6.95
CA GLU A 35 4.24 2.08 -8.24
C GLU A 35 4.30 0.97 -9.31
N THR A 36 4.72 -0.23 -8.92
CA THR A 36 4.74 -1.40 -9.82
C THR A 36 3.33 -1.83 -10.22
N ASN A 37 2.39 -1.87 -9.27
CA ASN A 37 1.01 -2.25 -9.54
C ASN A 37 0.31 -1.26 -10.47
N MET A 38 0.51 0.06 -10.28
CA MET A 38 -0.03 1.07 -11.19
C MET A 38 0.51 0.90 -12.61
N ALA A 39 1.82 0.66 -12.78
CA ALA A 39 2.42 0.44 -14.09
C ALA A 39 1.85 -0.81 -14.80
N HIS A 40 1.54 -1.87 -14.06
CA HIS A 40 0.88 -3.06 -14.62
C HIS A 40 -0.56 -2.79 -15.06
N ILE A 41 -1.32 -1.97 -14.31
CA ILE A 41 -2.68 -1.56 -14.70
C ILE A 41 -2.65 -0.76 -16.00
N ASP A 42 -1.73 0.21 -16.13
CA ASP A 42 -1.58 1.01 -17.35
C ASP A 42 -1.22 0.16 -18.58
N GLN A 43 -0.34 -0.84 -18.40
CA GLN A 43 0.00 -1.78 -19.47
C GLN A 43 -1.18 -2.68 -19.87
N ARG A 44 -1.99 -3.14 -18.91
CA ARG A 44 -3.17 -3.99 -19.19
C ARG A 44 -4.27 -3.25 -19.94
N ASN A 45 -4.36 -1.92 -19.79
CA ASN A 45 -5.25 -1.06 -20.58
C ASN A 45 -4.81 -0.89 -22.05
N THR A 46 -3.60 -1.35 -22.39
CA THR A 46 -2.94 -1.12 -23.68
C THR A 46 -2.49 -2.48 -24.27
N PRO A 47 -3.35 -3.43 -24.72
CA PRO A 47 -4.49 -3.19 -25.61
C PRO A 47 -5.66 -4.20 -25.45
N MET A 48 -6.80 -3.77 -24.91
CA MET A 48 -8.09 -4.43 -25.18
C MET A 48 -8.70 -3.97 -26.54
N GLU A 49 -7.97 -3.13 -27.29
CA GLU A 49 -8.37 -2.63 -28.61
C GLU A 49 -7.85 -3.48 -29.78
N SER A 50 -6.94 -4.43 -29.56
CA SER A 50 -6.38 -5.27 -30.64
C SER A 50 -7.42 -6.22 -31.27
N ASP A 51 -8.55 -6.47 -30.62
CA ASP A 51 -9.56 -7.40 -31.11
C ASP A 51 -10.67 -6.73 -31.95
N LYS A 52 -10.64 -5.39 -32.12
CA LYS A 52 -11.58 -4.69 -33.00
C LYS A 52 -11.24 -4.75 -34.50
N ALA A 53 -10.07 -5.29 -34.88
CA ALA A 53 -9.56 -5.13 -36.24
C ALA A 53 -9.82 -6.30 -37.22
N LYS A 54 -10.56 -7.37 -36.85
CA LYS A 54 -10.94 -8.42 -37.80
C LYS A 54 -12.33 -9.01 -37.53
N VAL A 55 -13.37 -8.24 -37.82
CA VAL A 55 -14.66 -8.83 -38.22
C VAL A 55 -15.04 -8.22 -39.57
N HIS A 56 -14.35 -8.68 -40.61
CA HIS A 56 -14.98 -8.72 -41.92
C HIS A 56 -15.01 -10.18 -42.38
N GLU A 57 -16.24 -10.58 -42.68
CA GLU A 57 -16.61 -11.72 -43.53
C GLU A 57 -16.38 -13.11 -42.95
N GLN A 58 -17.42 -13.64 -42.29
CA GLN A 58 -18.20 -14.82 -42.75
C GLN A 58 -19.14 -15.28 -41.63
N HIS A 59 -20.24 -15.93 -42.00
CA HIS A 59 -21.20 -16.53 -41.08
C HIS A 59 -20.50 -17.38 -40.00
N VAL A 60 -20.44 -16.87 -38.77
CA VAL A 60 -19.98 -17.61 -37.59
C VAL A 60 -21.24 -18.10 -36.83
N PRO A 61 -21.32 -19.39 -36.42
CA PRO A 61 -22.48 -19.92 -35.72
C PRO A 61 -22.70 -19.16 -34.40
N GLN A 62 -23.96 -18.89 -34.05
CA GLN A 62 -24.35 -18.23 -32.80
C GLN A 62 -23.68 -18.82 -31.55
N LEU A 63 -23.28 -20.11 -31.61
CA LEU A 63 -22.54 -20.82 -30.57
C LEU A 63 -21.14 -20.25 -30.32
N ASP A 64 -20.39 -19.85 -31.35
CA ASP A 64 -19.04 -19.30 -31.17
C ASP A 64 -19.10 -17.91 -30.52
N HIS A 65 -20.12 -17.10 -30.84
CA HIS A 65 -20.36 -15.84 -30.15
C HIS A 65 -20.71 -16.04 -28.66
N LEU A 66 -21.50 -17.07 -28.34
CA LEU A 66 -21.83 -17.42 -26.96
C LEU A 66 -20.58 -17.86 -26.19
N VAL A 67 -19.76 -18.75 -26.76
CA VAL A 67 -18.51 -19.23 -26.16
C VAL A 67 -17.51 -18.08 -25.94
N GLN A 68 -17.40 -17.14 -26.88
CA GLN A 68 -16.57 -15.95 -26.68
C GLN A 68 -17.12 -15.05 -25.56
N SER A 69 -18.44 -14.86 -25.48
CA SER A 69 -19.05 -14.06 -24.41
C SER A 69 -18.86 -14.67 -23.03
N GLU A 70 -18.98 -15.99 -22.89
CA GLU A 70 -18.72 -16.72 -21.65
C GLU A 70 -17.25 -16.62 -21.25
N LYS A 71 -16.33 -16.73 -22.23
CA LYS A 71 -14.91 -16.53 -22.00
C LYS A 71 -14.60 -15.10 -21.55
N THR A 72 -15.21 -14.09 -22.16
CA THR A 72 -15.06 -12.70 -21.71
C THR A 72 -15.60 -12.50 -20.29
N MET A 73 -16.75 -13.07 -19.96
CA MET A 73 -17.34 -12.97 -18.62
C MET A 73 -16.43 -13.59 -17.56
N THR A 74 -15.91 -14.80 -17.81
CA THR A 74 -14.97 -15.46 -16.89
C THR A 74 -13.68 -14.67 -16.70
N HIS A 75 -13.17 -14.00 -17.74
CA HIS A 75 -12.03 -13.09 -17.62
C HIS A 75 -12.34 -11.84 -16.77
N ILE A 76 -13.57 -11.31 -16.88
CA ILE A 76 -14.04 -10.17 -16.08
C ILE A 76 -14.17 -10.57 -14.61
N ASP A 77 -14.77 -11.72 -14.32
CA ASP A 77 -14.92 -12.24 -12.95
C ASP A 77 -13.57 -12.42 -12.27
N ALA A 78 -12.61 -13.05 -12.96
CA ALA A 78 -11.25 -13.23 -12.44
C ALA A 78 -10.55 -11.88 -12.19
N CYS A 79 -10.81 -10.87 -13.03
CA CYS A 79 -10.28 -9.52 -12.85
C CYS A 79 -10.87 -8.85 -11.59
N PHE A 80 -12.18 -8.97 -11.37
CA PHE A 80 -12.83 -8.43 -10.17
C PHE A 80 -12.38 -9.13 -8.89
N GLU A 81 -12.18 -10.45 -8.93
CA GLU A 81 -11.67 -11.21 -7.80
C GLU A 81 -10.23 -10.77 -7.45
N ASP A 82 -9.35 -10.61 -8.46
CA ASP A 82 -8.00 -10.10 -8.26
C ASP A 82 -8.00 -8.68 -7.66
N MET A 83 -8.77 -7.76 -8.23
CA MET A 83 -8.90 -6.40 -7.68
C MET A 83 -9.40 -6.38 -6.24
N SER A 84 -10.41 -7.21 -5.93
CA SER A 84 -10.93 -7.34 -4.57
C SER A 84 -9.87 -7.86 -3.60
N GLY A 85 -9.10 -8.85 -4.03
CA GLY A 85 -7.96 -9.37 -3.26
C GLY A 85 -6.88 -8.31 -3.00
N GLN A 86 -6.55 -7.49 -3.99
CA GLN A 86 -5.60 -6.39 -3.83
C GLN A 86 -6.11 -5.31 -2.88
N ILE A 87 -7.40 -4.97 -2.92
CA ILE A 87 -8.02 -4.01 -1.98
C ILE A 87 -7.91 -4.51 -0.54
N GLU A 88 -8.26 -5.78 -0.28
CA GLU A 88 -8.16 -6.36 1.07
C GLU A 88 -6.71 -6.44 1.56
N LYS A 89 -5.77 -6.79 0.67
CA LYS A 89 -4.34 -6.75 0.97
C LYS A 89 -3.88 -5.34 1.34
N GLY A 90 -4.32 -4.32 0.60
CA GLY A 90 -4.06 -2.91 0.88
C GLY A 90 -4.59 -2.47 2.25
N LYS A 91 -5.85 -2.80 2.57
CA LYS A 91 -6.45 -2.52 3.89
C LYS A 91 -5.66 -3.16 5.03
N SER A 92 -5.27 -4.43 4.88
CA SER A 92 -4.46 -5.15 5.87
C SER A 92 -3.11 -4.46 6.11
N LYS A 93 -2.42 -4.06 5.04
CA LYS A 93 -1.15 -3.31 5.12
C LYS A 93 -1.31 -1.98 5.85
N ILE A 94 -2.34 -1.20 5.53
CA ILE A 94 -2.63 0.08 6.20
C ILE A 94 -2.90 -0.16 7.70
N SER A 95 -3.66 -1.19 8.05
CA SER A 95 -3.89 -1.55 9.45
C SER A 95 -2.60 -1.87 10.19
N HIS A 96 -1.67 -2.59 9.56
CA HIS A 96 -0.36 -2.86 10.15
C HIS A 96 0.50 -1.60 10.32
N ILE A 97 0.52 -0.70 9.34
CA ILE A 97 1.23 0.58 9.44
C ILE A 97 0.70 1.41 10.61
N ASN A 98 -0.63 1.52 10.73
CA ASN A 98 -1.28 2.24 11.84
C ASN A 98 -0.91 1.62 13.20
N SER A 99 -0.89 0.29 13.27
CA SER A 99 -0.52 -0.43 14.50
C SER A 99 0.95 -0.19 14.88
N ASP A 100 1.86 -0.22 13.90
CA ASP A 100 3.28 0.07 14.12
C ASP A 100 3.49 1.53 14.58
N LEU A 101 2.78 2.50 13.98
CA LEU A 101 2.82 3.91 14.39
C LEU A 101 2.31 4.13 15.81
N ASP A 102 1.18 3.52 16.17
CA ASP A 102 0.62 3.62 17.52
C ASP A 102 1.56 3.01 18.57
N TYR A 103 2.17 1.87 18.25
CA TYR A 103 3.15 1.24 19.12
C TYR A 103 4.37 2.14 19.33
N ILE A 104 4.92 2.74 18.26
CA ILE A 104 6.04 3.68 18.34
C ILE A 104 5.66 4.91 19.17
N LYS A 105 4.47 5.46 18.97
CA LYS A 105 3.95 6.60 19.74
C LYS A 105 3.89 6.30 21.23
N GLN A 106 3.43 5.11 21.59
CA GLN A 106 3.38 4.67 22.99
C GLN A 106 4.78 4.51 23.59
N ASP A 107 5.75 4.02 22.82
CA ASP A 107 7.13 3.88 23.31
C ASP A 107 7.81 5.24 23.48
N ILE A 108 7.59 6.19 22.56
CA ILE A 108 8.06 7.58 22.70
C ILE A 108 7.47 8.24 23.96
N ALA A 109 6.17 8.02 24.23
CA ALA A 109 5.51 8.58 25.41
C ALA A 109 6.09 8.06 26.75
N LYS A 110 6.76 6.89 26.74
CA LYS A 110 7.43 6.32 27.92
C LYS A 110 8.87 6.82 28.10
N LEU A 111 9.42 7.56 27.13
CA LEU A 111 10.77 8.11 27.22
C LEU A 111 10.81 9.33 28.16
N PRO A 112 11.95 9.60 28.80
CA PRO A 112 12.16 10.87 29.50
C PRO A 112 12.02 12.06 28.55
N THR A 113 11.67 13.23 29.09
CA THR A 113 11.34 14.44 28.31
C THR A 113 12.39 14.81 27.26
N LEU A 114 13.69 14.71 27.60
CA LEU A 114 14.77 15.04 26.67
C LEU A 114 14.77 14.09 25.46
N ASN A 115 14.82 12.78 25.71
CA ASN A 115 14.79 11.77 24.65
C ASN A 115 13.49 11.84 23.83
N ARG A 116 12.37 12.11 24.47
CA ARG A 116 11.09 12.29 23.78
C ARG A 116 11.16 13.46 22.79
N ALA A 117 11.70 14.60 23.20
CA ALA A 117 11.88 15.76 22.35
C ALA A 117 12.84 15.48 21.17
N ASP A 118 13.84 14.62 21.36
CA ASP A 118 14.77 14.21 20.30
C ASP A 118 14.07 13.29 19.26
N GLU A 119 13.15 12.42 19.68
CA GLU A 119 12.47 11.45 18.79
C GLU A 119 11.20 12.02 18.12
N GLU A 120 10.53 13.01 18.72
CA GLU A 120 9.30 13.61 18.20
C GLU A 120 9.39 14.12 16.75
N PRO A 121 10.46 14.82 16.33
CA PRO A 121 10.62 15.25 14.94
C PRO A 121 10.72 14.08 13.96
N CYS A 122 11.52 13.06 14.30
CA CYS A 122 11.69 11.86 13.48
C CYS A 122 10.38 11.08 13.32
N PHE A 123 9.60 10.98 14.41
CA PHE A 123 8.29 10.37 14.40
C PHE A 123 7.28 11.16 13.56
N SER A 124 7.28 12.49 13.65
CA SER A 124 6.39 13.35 12.85
C SER A 124 6.67 13.22 11.35
N SER A 125 7.95 13.14 10.96
CA SER A 125 8.36 12.81 9.59
C SER A 125 7.84 11.44 9.16
N LEU A 126 7.96 10.43 10.02
CA LEU A 126 7.50 9.07 9.74
C LEU A 126 5.98 8.98 9.54
N CYS A 127 5.20 9.71 10.34
CA CYS A 127 3.76 9.82 10.15
C CYS A 127 3.41 10.44 8.79
N SER A 128 4.17 11.46 8.36
CA SER A 128 3.96 12.11 7.06
C SER A 128 4.28 11.17 5.90
N GLU A 129 5.35 10.37 6.02
CA GLU A 129 5.69 9.32 5.06
C GLU A 129 4.61 8.24 4.97
N ALA A 130 4.09 7.80 6.12
CA ALA A 130 2.99 6.84 6.18
C ALA A 130 1.71 7.39 5.53
N ASP A 131 1.36 8.64 5.79
CA ASP A 131 0.19 9.30 5.20
C ASP A 131 0.27 9.34 3.66
N ILE A 132 1.45 9.58 3.09
CA ILE A 132 1.67 9.50 1.64
C ILE A 132 1.39 8.10 1.10
N VAL A 133 1.89 7.05 1.78
CA VAL A 133 1.66 5.65 1.37
C VAL A 133 0.18 5.28 1.47
N VAL A 134 -0.50 5.69 2.55
CA VAL A 134 -1.94 5.45 2.74
C VAL A 134 -2.74 6.14 1.63
N LYS A 135 -2.47 7.41 1.34
CA LYS A 135 -3.13 8.16 0.26
C LYS A 135 -2.94 7.51 -1.10
N LYS A 136 -1.73 7.02 -1.40
CA LYS A 136 -1.46 6.29 -2.65
C LYS A 136 -2.23 4.96 -2.74
N ASN A 137 -2.51 4.27 -1.63
CA ASN A 137 -3.28 3.02 -1.64
C ASN A 137 -4.77 3.20 -1.94
N TYR A 138 -5.35 4.36 -1.64
CA TYR A 138 -6.77 4.62 -1.90
C TYR A 138 -7.03 5.24 -3.28
N GLY A 139 -5.99 5.62 -4.03
CA GLY A 139 -6.12 6.38 -5.27
C GLY A 139 -6.67 7.80 -5.03
N PRO A 140 -6.62 8.72 -6.01
CA PRO A 140 -7.46 9.90 -5.96
C PRO A 140 -8.92 9.42 -6.08
N CYS A 141 -9.66 9.45 -4.97
CA CYS A 141 -11.10 9.62 -5.07
C CYS A 141 -11.30 11.02 -5.66
N GLU A 142 -11.44 11.13 -6.98
CA GLU A 142 -12.09 12.31 -7.54
C GLU A 142 -13.52 12.30 -7.02
N ASP A 143 -13.86 13.30 -6.20
CA ASP A 143 -15.23 13.53 -5.77
C ASP A 143 -16.11 13.59 -7.03
N PRO A 144 -17.20 12.81 -7.13
CA PRO A 144 -18.14 12.97 -8.22
C PRO A 144 -18.80 14.35 -8.08
N MET A 145 -18.48 15.25 -9.02
CA MET A 145 -19.23 16.49 -9.25
C MET A 145 -20.67 16.20 -9.67
#